data_AF-A0A6P0URG3-F1
#
_entry.id   AF-A0A6P0URG3-F1
#
_cell.length_a   1.000
_cell.length_b   1.000
_cell.length_c   1.000
_cell.angle_alpha   90.00
_cell.angle_beta   90.00
_cell.angle_gamma   90.00
#
_symmetry.space_group_name_H-M   'P 1'
#
loop_
_entity.id
_entity.type
_entity.pdbx_description
1 polymer ?
#
loop_
_entity_poly.entity_id
_entity_poly.type
_entity_poly.pdbx_seq_one_letter_code
_entity_poly.pdbx_strand_id
1 'polypeptide(L)'
;MKFTNWIKQNSLSLIISISLVVIFLAFVFFSEESFKGLNNLAYFFLYMGISIFSWTLPKNRIFNIIKIILAVPYLILMFLMPFFGFLYASIYGILGPLAAITIFIHYVPEYLFNVDLLFATKLYLVLTIWSIVVVSFSEKIMRRVILIQDNDKPNNRKEKQIDFTLSLINNGIIKYIIYLSFFISLVIFSFTRLNQIEIFDNNDLNTAIIQSFVTFIAFDRLIMNKQLFKFSRIEILKNLMNVWKTYT
;
A
#
# COMPACT_ATOMS: atom_id res chain seq x y z
N MET A 1 22.22 -1.59 -45.67
CA MET A 1 23.44 -1.14 -44.99
C MET A 1 24.30 -2.36 -44.69
N LYS A 2 25.57 -2.41 -45.11
CA LYS A 2 26.46 -3.55 -44.81
C LYS A 2 26.68 -3.62 -43.29
N PHE A 3 26.62 -4.82 -42.70
CA PHE A 3 26.71 -5.06 -41.25
C PHE A 3 27.95 -4.42 -40.61
N THR A 4 29.07 -4.44 -41.33
CA THR A 4 30.34 -3.80 -40.91
C THR A 4 30.25 -2.28 -40.78
N ASN A 5 29.48 -1.60 -41.64
CA ASN A 5 29.27 -0.15 -41.53
C ASN A 5 28.32 0.21 -40.38
N TRP A 6 27.39 -0.68 -40.03
CA TRP A 6 26.49 -0.50 -38.88
C TRP A 6 27.25 -0.58 -37.55
N ILE A 7 28.14 -1.56 -37.39
CA ILE A 7 29.00 -1.69 -36.19
C ILE A 7 29.84 -0.43 -36.00
N LYS A 8 30.45 0.06 -37.09
CA LYS A 8 31.34 1.24 -37.03
C LYS A 8 30.59 2.51 -36.63
N GLN A 9 29.33 2.65 -37.03
CA GLN A 9 28.49 3.82 -36.70
C GLN A 9 27.92 3.78 -35.28
N ASN A 10 27.66 2.58 -34.74
CA ASN A 10 27.04 2.39 -33.41
C ASN A 10 28.01 1.84 -32.35
N SER A 11 29.32 1.87 -32.63
CA SER A 11 30.37 1.29 -31.78
C SER A 11 30.33 1.85 -30.35
N LEU A 12 30.12 3.15 -30.21
CA LEU A 12 30.06 3.83 -28.91
C LEU A 12 28.84 3.38 -28.08
N SER A 13 27.67 3.29 -28.70
CA SER A 13 26.46 2.78 -28.05
C SER A 13 26.55 1.28 -27.71
N LEU A 14 27.24 0.49 -28.53
CA LEU A 14 27.49 -0.92 -28.25
C LEU A 14 28.43 -1.09 -27.05
N ILE A 15 29.51 -0.30 -26.98
CA ILE A 15 30.43 -0.28 -25.83
C ILE A 15 29.69 0.09 -24.55
N ILE A 16 28.81 1.09 -24.60
CA ILE A 16 27.96 1.49 -23.45
C ILE A 16 27.02 0.36 -23.04
N SER A 17 26.37 -0.33 -24.00
CA SER A 17 25.48 -1.45 -23.68
C SER A 17 26.23 -2.62 -23.03
N ILE A 18 27.42 -2.95 -23.55
CA ILE A 18 28.25 -4.06 -23.04
C ILE A 18 28.76 -3.73 -21.64
N SER A 19 29.23 -2.50 -21.42
CA SER A 19 29.71 -2.06 -20.10
C SER A 19 28.60 -2.10 -19.04
N LEU A 20 27.36 -1.73 -19.39
CA LEU A 20 26.21 -1.87 -18.50
C LEU A 20 25.88 -3.32 -18.14
N VAL A 21 26.02 -4.25 -19.09
CA VAL A 21 25.85 -5.70 -18.85
C VAL A 21 26.99 -6.26 -17.99
N VAL A 22 28.22 -5.78 -18.18
CA VAL A 22 29.37 -6.17 -17.35
C VAL A 22 29.21 -5.66 -15.92
N ILE A 23 28.72 -4.44 -15.73
CA ILE A 23 28.38 -3.89 -14.41
C ILE A 23 27.32 -4.75 -13.73
N PHE A 24 26.27 -5.17 -14.45
CA PHE A 24 25.28 -6.12 -13.92
C PHE A 24 25.93 -7.43 -13.47
N LEU A 25 26.76 -8.05 -14.33
CA LEU A 25 27.42 -9.31 -13.98
C LEU A 25 28.32 -9.15 -12.75
N ALA A 26 29.06 -8.04 -12.65
CA ALA A 26 29.86 -7.74 -11.46
C ALA A 26 28.98 -7.63 -10.21
N PHE A 27 27.84 -6.94 -10.26
CA PHE A 27 26.93 -6.87 -9.12
C PHE A 27 26.37 -8.25 -8.71
N VAL A 28 26.03 -9.12 -9.67
CA VAL A 28 25.51 -10.46 -9.38
C VAL A 28 26.60 -11.39 -8.81
N PHE A 29 27.83 -11.30 -9.31
CA PHE A 29 28.93 -12.14 -8.83
C PHE A 29 29.51 -11.67 -7.48
N PHE A 30 29.41 -10.38 -7.16
CA PHE A 30 29.92 -9.81 -5.91
C PHE A 30 28.85 -9.55 -4.84
N SER A 31 27.57 -9.85 -5.11
CA SER A 31 26.53 -9.71 -4.08
C SER A 31 26.59 -10.88 -3.09
N GLU A 32 27.26 -10.67 -1.96
CA GLU A 32 27.01 -11.47 -0.75
C GLU A 32 25.58 -11.21 -0.22
N GLU A 33 25.02 -12.16 0.53
CA GLU A 33 23.63 -12.17 1.02
C GLU A 33 23.21 -10.89 1.78
N SER A 34 24.17 -10.13 2.28
CA SER A 34 24.01 -8.87 3.02
C SER A 34 23.56 -7.68 2.16
N PHE A 35 23.62 -7.75 0.83
CA PHE A 35 23.35 -6.63 -0.09
C PHE A 35 22.13 -6.82 -1.02
N LYS A 36 21.04 -7.43 -0.54
CA LYS A 36 19.80 -7.64 -1.32
C LYS A 36 19.20 -6.38 -1.98
N GLY A 37 19.46 -5.18 -1.45
CA GLY A 37 19.03 -3.91 -2.07
C GLY A 37 19.76 -3.53 -3.37
N LEU A 38 21.01 -3.98 -3.55
CA LEU A 38 21.80 -3.72 -4.76
C LEU A 38 21.36 -4.57 -5.96
N ASN A 39 20.68 -5.70 -5.73
CA ASN A 39 20.16 -6.55 -6.80
C ASN A 39 19.16 -5.81 -7.69
N ASN A 40 18.30 -4.96 -7.12
CA ASN A 40 17.34 -4.17 -7.90
C ASN A 40 18.03 -3.18 -8.84
N LEU A 41 19.15 -2.59 -8.41
CA LEU A 41 19.98 -1.73 -9.25
C LEU A 41 20.72 -2.52 -10.34
N ALA A 42 21.18 -3.73 -10.03
CA ALA A 42 21.78 -4.62 -11.02
C ALA A 42 20.78 -4.94 -12.15
N TYR A 43 19.55 -5.34 -11.81
CA TYR A 43 18.50 -5.59 -12.80
C TYR A 43 18.17 -4.35 -13.63
N PHE A 44 18.21 -3.15 -13.04
CA PHE A 44 18.07 -1.89 -13.77
C PHE A 44 19.20 -1.67 -14.79
N PHE A 45 20.47 -1.94 -14.44
CA PHE A 45 21.61 -1.80 -15.35
C PHE A 45 21.58 -2.83 -16.49
N LEU A 46 21.24 -4.09 -16.22
CA LEU A 46 21.00 -5.09 -17.25
C LEU A 46 19.93 -4.59 -18.24
N TYR A 47 18.83 -4.08 -17.68
CA TYR A 47 17.70 -3.62 -18.44
C TYR A 47 18.03 -2.43 -19.35
N MET A 48 18.78 -1.46 -18.83
CA MET A 48 19.32 -0.32 -19.59
C MET A 48 20.27 -0.78 -20.71
N GLY A 49 21.14 -1.75 -20.43
CA GLY A 49 22.06 -2.31 -21.42
C GLY A 49 21.31 -2.97 -22.58
N ILE A 50 20.32 -3.81 -22.28
CA ILE A 50 19.47 -4.50 -23.27
C ILE A 50 18.67 -3.49 -24.10
N SER A 51 18.11 -2.46 -23.47
CA SER A 51 17.29 -1.47 -24.17
C SER A 51 18.11 -0.57 -25.09
N ILE A 52 19.30 -0.12 -24.67
CA ILE A 52 20.26 0.61 -25.53
C ILE A 52 20.69 -0.28 -26.70
N PHE A 53 21.05 -1.55 -26.45
CA PHE A 53 21.40 -2.50 -27.50
C PHE A 53 20.25 -2.67 -28.52
N SER A 54 19.02 -2.83 -28.03
CA SER A 54 17.83 -2.97 -28.88
C SER A 54 17.62 -1.76 -29.81
N TRP A 55 17.90 -0.54 -29.36
CA TRP A 55 17.76 0.68 -30.17
C TRP A 55 18.79 0.75 -31.29
N THR A 56 20.00 0.24 -31.03
CA THR A 56 21.06 0.22 -32.04
C THR A 56 20.78 -0.76 -33.18
N LEU A 57 19.98 -1.82 -32.98
CA LEU A 57 19.79 -2.88 -33.98
C LEU A 57 19.35 -2.34 -35.36
N PRO A 58 19.82 -2.94 -36.47
CA PRO A 58 19.49 -2.47 -37.82
C PRO A 58 17.98 -2.55 -38.12
N LYS A 59 17.46 -1.67 -38.99
CA LYS A 59 16.05 -1.69 -39.42
C LYS A 59 15.79 -2.77 -40.50
N ASN A 60 16.01 -4.05 -40.17
CA ASN A 60 15.60 -5.18 -41.01
C ASN A 60 14.39 -5.90 -40.39
N ARG A 61 13.59 -6.62 -41.18
CA ARG A 61 12.41 -7.37 -40.70
C ARG A 61 12.71 -8.27 -39.49
N ILE A 62 13.82 -9.02 -39.51
CA ILE A 62 14.24 -9.92 -38.42
C ILE A 62 14.62 -9.12 -37.16
N PHE A 63 15.41 -8.07 -37.31
CA PHE A 63 15.83 -7.22 -36.18
C PHE A 63 14.68 -6.41 -35.59
N ASN A 64 13.65 -6.06 -36.37
CA ASN A 64 12.43 -5.45 -35.85
C ASN A 64 11.63 -6.43 -34.96
N ILE A 65 11.58 -7.72 -35.31
CA ILE A 65 10.97 -8.74 -34.45
C ILE A 65 11.73 -8.84 -33.12
N ILE A 66 13.07 -8.87 -33.17
CA ILE A 66 13.91 -8.88 -31.97
C ILE A 66 13.69 -7.60 -31.14
N LYS A 67 13.60 -6.43 -31.76
CA LYS A 67 13.25 -5.17 -31.07
C LYS A 67 11.91 -5.24 -30.35
N ILE A 68 10.89 -5.80 -31.00
CA ILE A 68 9.55 -5.97 -30.39
C ILE A 68 9.64 -6.94 -29.21
N ILE A 69 10.29 -8.11 -29.37
CA ILE A 69 10.45 -9.09 -28.29
C ILE A 69 11.16 -8.48 -27.08
N LEU A 70 12.21 -7.67 -27.30
CA LEU A 70 12.93 -6.99 -26.23
C LEU A 70 12.15 -5.81 -25.62
N ALA A 71 11.28 -5.16 -26.40
CA ALA A 71 10.44 -4.05 -25.94
C ALA A 71 9.15 -4.51 -25.23
N VAL A 72 8.68 -5.73 -25.46
CA VAL A 72 7.47 -6.27 -24.82
C VAL A 72 7.59 -6.29 -23.29
N PRO A 73 8.68 -6.81 -22.68
CA PRO A 73 8.89 -6.71 -21.23
C PRO A 73 8.86 -5.27 -20.72
N TYR A 74 9.42 -4.32 -21.48
CA TYR A 74 9.36 -2.89 -21.15
C TYR A 74 7.94 -2.38 -21.05
N LEU A 75 7.16 -2.66 -22.10
CA LEU A 75 5.80 -2.18 -22.23
C LEU A 75 4.92 -2.79 -21.14
N ILE A 76 5.11 -4.07 -20.83
CA ILE A 76 4.44 -4.74 -19.71
C ILE A 76 4.80 -4.03 -18.39
N LEU A 77 6.08 -3.78 -18.11
CA LEU A 77 6.50 -3.09 -16.89
C LEU A 77 5.96 -1.65 -16.81
N MET A 78 5.96 -0.90 -17.91
CA MET A 78 5.38 0.44 -17.98
C MET A 78 3.87 0.41 -17.72
N PHE A 79 3.16 -0.57 -18.27
CA PHE A 79 1.73 -0.74 -18.08
C PHE A 79 1.38 -1.16 -16.65
N LEU A 80 2.24 -1.94 -16.01
CA LEU A 80 2.08 -2.36 -14.61
C LEU A 80 2.50 -1.28 -13.60
N MET A 81 3.26 -0.25 -14.01
CA MET A 81 3.76 0.78 -13.10
C MET A 81 2.65 1.49 -12.30
N PRO A 82 1.50 1.90 -12.89
CA PRO A 82 0.39 2.47 -12.12
C PRO A 82 -0.22 1.47 -11.14
N PHE A 83 -0.23 0.19 -11.49
CA PHE A 83 -0.70 -0.89 -10.62
C PHE A 83 0.22 -1.08 -9.41
N PHE A 84 1.54 -1.02 -9.59
CA PHE A 84 2.48 -1.03 -8.47
C PHE A 84 2.32 0.20 -7.56
N GLY A 85 2.08 1.38 -8.13
CA GLY A 85 1.77 2.58 -7.34
C GLY A 85 0.50 2.41 -6.51
N PHE A 86 -0.55 1.84 -7.10
CA PHE A 86 -1.79 1.48 -6.41
C PHE A 86 -1.54 0.47 -5.27
N LEU A 87 -0.82 -0.62 -5.55
CA LEU A 87 -0.53 -1.66 -4.54
C LEU A 87 0.26 -1.08 -3.37
N TYR A 88 1.30 -0.28 -3.67
CA TYR A 88 2.10 0.39 -2.66
C TYR A 88 1.21 1.30 -1.79
N ALA A 89 0.45 2.20 -2.40
CA ALA A 89 -0.47 3.07 -1.67
C ALA A 89 -1.48 2.28 -0.82
N SER A 90 -2.00 1.17 -1.33
CA SER A 90 -2.97 0.31 -0.64
C SER A 90 -2.38 -0.38 0.57
N ILE A 91 -1.18 -0.95 0.42
CA ILE A 91 -0.43 -1.58 1.52
C ILE A 91 -0.18 -0.58 2.64
N TYR A 92 0.38 0.59 2.32
CA TYR A 92 0.65 1.62 3.35
C TYR A 92 -0.63 2.27 3.89
N GLY A 93 -1.67 2.41 3.08
CA GLY A 93 -2.96 2.98 3.49
C GLY A 93 -3.76 2.10 4.43
N ILE A 94 -3.61 0.77 4.33
CA ILE A 94 -4.38 -0.21 5.12
C ILE A 94 -3.51 -0.87 6.19
N LEU A 95 -2.36 -1.42 5.81
CA LEU A 95 -1.47 -2.15 6.74
C LEU A 95 -0.55 -1.20 7.53
N GLY A 96 -0.23 -0.02 6.99
CA GLY A 96 0.53 1.01 7.70
C GLY A 96 -0.10 1.40 9.04
N PRO A 97 -1.40 1.78 9.07
CA PRO A 97 -2.14 2.02 10.30
C PRO A 97 -2.14 0.82 11.24
N LEU A 98 -2.29 -0.41 10.72
CA LEU A 98 -2.30 -1.62 11.55
C LEU A 98 -0.98 -1.78 12.32
N ALA A 99 0.15 -1.64 11.62
CA ALA A 99 1.47 -1.73 12.22
C ALA A 99 1.68 -0.63 13.26
N ALA A 100 1.35 0.62 12.93
CA ALA A 100 1.50 1.76 13.83
C ALA A 100 0.65 1.60 15.11
N ILE A 101 -0.60 1.19 14.97
CA ILE A 101 -1.51 0.97 16.11
C ILE A 101 -1.04 -0.22 16.95
N THR A 102 -0.58 -1.31 16.33
CA THR A 102 -0.05 -2.47 17.06
C THR A 102 1.15 -2.07 17.92
N ILE A 103 2.11 -1.35 17.35
CA ILE A 103 3.28 -0.83 18.07
C ILE A 103 2.83 0.09 19.21
N PHE A 104 1.89 0.99 18.94
CA PHE A 104 1.36 1.92 19.94
C PHE A 104 0.69 1.19 21.11
N ILE A 105 -0.24 0.27 20.85
CA ILE A 105 -0.97 -0.48 21.88
C ILE A 105 -0.07 -1.45 22.64
N HIS A 106 0.97 -1.98 22.01
CA HIS A 106 1.92 -2.87 22.69
C HIS A 106 2.82 -2.10 23.64
N TYR A 107 3.48 -1.04 23.15
CA TYR A 107 4.54 -0.37 23.92
C TYR A 107 4.05 0.76 24.81
N VAL A 108 3.06 1.56 24.39
CA VAL A 108 2.68 2.76 25.16
C VAL A 108 2.10 2.42 26.55
N PRO A 109 1.18 1.44 26.71
CA PRO A 109 0.66 1.06 28.02
C PRO A 109 1.74 0.58 28.99
N GLU A 110 2.67 -0.24 28.49
CA GLU A 110 3.74 -0.82 29.28
C GLU A 110 4.76 0.25 29.71
N TYR A 111 5.26 1.05 28.76
CA TYR A 111 6.33 2.02 29.05
C TYR A 111 5.86 3.31 29.73
N LEU A 112 4.66 3.82 29.42
CA LEU A 112 4.19 5.09 30.00
C LEU A 112 3.33 4.91 31.25
N PHE A 113 2.57 3.81 31.33
CA PHE A 113 1.57 3.61 32.39
C PHE A 113 1.88 2.41 33.29
N ASN A 114 2.89 1.61 32.97
CA ASN A 114 3.24 0.38 33.68
C ASN A 114 2.06 -0.60 33.79
N VAL A 115 1.25 -0.67 32.72
CA VAL A 115 0.10 -1.56 32.62
C VAL A 115 0.39 -2.64 31.58
N ASP A 116 0.49 -3.89 32.00
CA ASP A 116 0.53 -5.01 31.06
C ASP A 116 -0.89 -5.45 30.69
N LEU A 117 -1.29 -5.12 29.47
CA LEU A 117 -2.58 -5.54 28.93
C LEU A 117 -2.53 -7.01 28.52
N LEU A 118 -3.58 -7.75 28.88
CA LEU A 118 -3.80 -9.10 28.36
C LEU A 118 -3.81 -9.09 26.82
N PHE A 119 -3.31 -10.17 26.22
CA PHE A 119 -3.22 -10.29 24.77
C PHE A 119 -4.57 -10.11 24.06
N ALA A 120 -5.66 -10.63 24.64
CA ALA A 120 -7.02 -10.43 24.13
C ALA A 120 -7.43 -8.94 24.09
N THR A 121 -7.07 -8.16 25.12
CA THR A 121 -7.32 -6.71 25.17
C THR A 121 -6.49 -5.97 24.12
N LYS A 122 -5.21 -6.34 23.96
CA LYS A 122 -4.34 -5.78 22.91
C LYS A 122 -4.96 -6.03 21.53
N LEU A 123 -5.40 -7.26 21.25
CA LEU A 123 -6.06 -7.62 19.99
C LEU A 123 -7.36 -6.83 19.75
N TYR A 124 -8.24 -6.75 20.75
CA TYR A 124 -9.48 -5.99 20.67
C TYR A 124 -9.22 -4.53 20.30
N LEU A 125 -8.30 -3.86 21.00
CA LEU A 125 -7.97 -2.46 20.76
C LEU A 125 -7.36 -2.25 19.37
N VAL A 126 -6.42 -3.11 18.96
CA VAL A 126 -5.78 -3.02 17.65
C VAL A 126 -6.82 -3.14 16.54
N LEU A 127 -7.64 -4.19 16.54
CA LEU A 127 -8.64 -4.42 15.49
C LEU A 127 -9.70 -3.30 15.43
N THR A 128 -10.14 -2.83 16.59
CA THR A 128 -11.15 -1.77 16.69
C THR A 128 -10.60 -0.43 16.19
N ILE A 129 -9.45 0.01 16.70
CA ILE A 129 -8.88 1.31 16.31
C ILE A 129 -8.44 1.25 14.84
N TRP A 130 -7.85 0.14 14.39
CA TRP A 130 -7.42 -0.04 13.01
C TRP A 130 -8.58 0.07 12.03
N SER A 131 -9.67 -0.69 12.25
CA SER A 131 -10.83 -0.67 11.36
C SER A 131 -11.48 0.72 11.30
N ILE A 132 -11.58 1.42 12.44
CA ILE A 132 -12.06 2.81 12.52
C ILE A 132 -11.16 3.76 11.72
N VAL A 133 -9.84 3.70 11.92
CA VAL A 133 -8.88 4.58 11.26
C VAL A 133 -8.86 4.35 9.75
N VAL A 134 -8.83 3.10 9.32
CA VAL A 134 -8.80 2.74 7.90
C VAL A 134 -10.09 3.19 7.21
N VAL A 135 -11.27 2.98 7.79
CA VAL A 135 -12.53 3.47 7.18
C VAL A 135 -12.61 4.99 7.14
N SER A 136 -12.03 5.68 8.11
CA SER A 136 -12.16 7.14 8.22
C SER A 136 -11.10 7.93 7.44
N PHE A 137 -9.89 7.37 7.29
CA PHE A 137 -8.72 8.12 6.85
C PHE A 137 -7.91 7.44 5.73
N SER A 138 -8.20 6.19 5.35
CA SER A 138 -7.41 5.47 4.33
C SER A 138 -7.23 6.25 3.03
N GLU A 139 -8.29 6.85 2.46
CA GLU A 139 -8.18 7.64 1.24
C GLU A 139 -7.21 8.83 1.39
N LYS A 140 -7.21 9.48 2.56
CA LYS A 140 -6.29 10.59 2.86
C LYS A 140 -4.86 10.08 3.02
N ILE A 141 -4.68 8.93 3.68
CA ILE A 141 -3.38 8.28 3.85
C ILE A 141 -2.82 7.88 2.48
N MET A 142 -3.60 7.19 1.65
CA MET A 142 -3.21 6.78 0.29
C MET A 142 -2.82 7.98 -0.57
N ARG A 143 -3.60 9.07 -0.55
CA ARG A 143 -3.23 10.33 -1.23
C ARG A 143 -1.86 10.84 -0.76
N ARG A 144 -1.61 10.86 0.55
CA ARG A 144 -0.31 11.29 1.10
C ARG A 144 0.83 10.36 0.68
N VAL A 145 0.62 9.06 0.71
CA VAL A 145 1.62 8.06 0.29
C VAL A 145 2.00 8.27 -1.18
N ILE A 146 1.03 8.46 -2.08
CA ILE A 146 1.31 8.72 -3.50
C ILE A 146 2.07 10.03 -3.69
N LEU A 147 1.69 11.09 -2.98
CA LEU A 147 2.39 12.37 -3.06
C LEU A 147 3.87 12.27 -2.63
N ILE A 148 4.17 11.43 -1.63
CA ILE A 148 5.53 11.17 -1.16
C ILE A 148 6.29 10.28 -2.16
N GLN A 149 5.67 9.19 -2.62
CA GLN A 149 6.28 8.23 -3.55
C GLN A 149 6.64 8.90 -4.89
N ASP A 150 5.73 9.69 -5.43
CA ASP A 150 5.89 10.36 -6.72
C ASP A 150 6.31 11.82 -6.55
N ASN A 151 7.03 12.18 -5.48
CA ASN A 151 7.40 13.58 -5.20
C ASN A 151 8.07 14.27 -6.40
N ASP A 152 8.92 13.54 -7.12
CA ASP A 152 9.69 14.05 -8.27
C ASP A 152 8.91 14.04 -9.59
N LYS A 153 7.65 13.57 -9.59
CA LYS A 153 6.80 13.49 -10.80
C LYS A 153 5.97 14.78 -10.99
N PRO A 154 5.52 15.08 -12.22
CA PRO A 154 4.59 16.19 -12.47
C PRO A 154 3.26 16.02 -11.72
N ASN A 155 2.67 17.11 -11.24
CA ASN A 155 1.41 17.08 -10.47
C ASN A 155 0.26 16.36 -11.18
N ASN A 156 0.08 16.57 -12.49
CA ASN A 156 -0.93 15.88 -13.29
C ASN A 156 -0.78 14.35 -13.24
N ARG A 157 0.45 13.83 -13.21
CA ARG A 157 0.69 12.39 -13.06
C ARG A 157 0.29 11.90 -11.67
N LYS A 158 0.64 12.65 -10.61
CA LYS A 158 0.27 12.32 -9.23
C LYS A 158 -1.26 12.27 -9.06
N GLU A 159 -1.96 13.28 -9.59
CA GLU A 159 -3.43 13.35 -9.55
C GLU A 159 -4.08 12.16 -10.25
N LYS A 160 -3.63 11.83 -11.47
CA LYS A 160 -4.11 10.64 -12.19
C LYS A 160 -3.85 9.34 -11.45
N GLN A 161 -2.68 9.21 -10.79
CA GLN A 161 -2.37 8.03 -9.98
C GLN A 161 -3.27 7.94 -8.74
N ILE A 162 -3.57 9.07 -8.11
CA ILE A 162 -4.52 9.16 -6.99
C ILE A 162 -5.92 8.74 -7.45
N ASP A 163 -6.41 9.29 -8.56
CA ASP A 163 -7.74 8.98 -9.09
C ASP A 163 -7.85 7.50 -9.47
N PHE A 164 -6.82 6.95 -10.13
CA PHE A 164 -6.74 5.52 -10.43
C PHE A 164 -6.79 4.68 -9.14
N THR A 165 -5.99 5.02 -8.14
CA THR A 165 -5.94 4.29 -6.86
C THR A 165 -7.30 4.32 -6.15
N LEU A 166 -7.93 5.49 -6.04
CA LEU A 166 -9.21 5.65 -5.36
C LEU A 166 -10.39 5.08 -6.15
N SER A 167 -10.27 4.95 -7.47
CA SER A 167 -11.26 4.22 -8.28
C SER A 167 -11.26 2.72 -7.99
N LEU A 168 -10.10 2.15 -7.65
CA LEU A 168 -9.94 0.73 -7.32
C LEU A 168 -10.21 0.42 -5.85
N ILE A 169 -9.86 1.33 -4.94
CA ILE A 169 -10.04 1.15 -3.50
C ILE A 169 -10.60 2.43 -2.87
N ASN A 170 -11.93 2.49 -2.81
CA ASN A 170 -12.66 3.55 -2.14
C ASN A 170 -13.15 3.10 -0.76
N ASN A 171 -13.66 4.04 0.04
CA ASN A 171 -14.22 3.74 1.36
C ASN A 171 -15.26 2.60 1.36
N GLY A 172 -16.06 2.44 0.31
CA GLY A 172 -17.05 1.36 0.21
C GLY A 172 -16.41 -0.02 0.10
N ILE A 173 -15.40 -0.14 -0.78
CA ILE A 173 -14.62 -1.38 -0.96
C ILE A 173 -13.86 -1.71 0.32
N ILE A 174 -13.28 -0.71 0.98
CA ILE A 174 -12.56 -0.89 2.26
C ILE A 174 -13.50 -1.40 3.35
N LYS A 175 -14.68 -0.80 3.50
CA LYS A 175 -15.70 -1.32 4.43
C LYS A 175 -16.07 -2.76 4.10
N TYR A 176 -16.32 -3.06 2.83
CA TYR A 176 -16.64 -4.41 2.39
C TYR A 176 -15.53 -5.40 2.76
N ILE A 177 -14.26 -5.07 2.53
CA ILE A 177 -13.12 -5.92 2.91
C ILE A 177 -13.09 -6.15 4.42
N ILE A 178 -13.28 -5.12 5.25
CA ILE A 178 -13.30 -5.26 6.71
C ILE A 178 -14.46 -6.15 7.16
N TYR A 179 -15.67 -5.91 6.64
CA TYR A 179 -16.83 -6.75 6.92
C TYR A 179 -16.60 -8.22 6.52
N LEU A 180 -16.03 -8.44 5.34
CA LEU A 180 -15.71 -9.77 4.83
C LEU A 180 -14.65 -10.46 5.70
N SER A 181 -13.60 -9.76 6.11
CA SER A 181 -12.57 -10.29 7.00
C SER A 181 -13.16 -10.73 8.34
N PHE A 182 -13.98 -9.88 8.98
CA PHE A 182 -14.67 -10.26 10.22
C PHE A 182 -15.64 -11.42 10.01
N PHE A 183 -16.39 -11.43 8.91
CA PHE A 183 -17.30 -12.53 8.59
C PHE A 183 -16.55 -13.86 8.46
N ILE A 184 -15.46 -13.90 7.69
CA ILE A 184 -14.63 -15.11 7.54
C ILE A 184 -14.07 -15.55 8.90
N SER A 185 -13.54 -14.62 9.69
CA SER A 185 -13.06 -14.92 11.03
C SER A 185 -14.16 -15.54 11.89
N LEU A 186 -15.35 -14.92 11.94
CA LEU A 186 -16.48 -15.42 12.73
C LEU A 186 -16.95 -16.80 12.27
N VAL A 187 -16.97 -17.09 10.96
CA VAL A 187 -17.32 -18.41 10.44
C VAL A 187 -16.32 -19.46 10.93
N ILE A 188 -15.02 -19.18 10.80
CA ILE A 188 -13.95 -20.08 11.27
C ILE A 188 -14.10 -20.33 12.77
N PHE A 189 -14.23 -19.27 13.58
CA PHE A 189 -14.34 -19.38 15.03
C PHE A 189 -15.63 -20.05 15.50
N SER A 190 -16.75 -19.81 14.81
CA SER A 190 -18.02 -20.47 15.13
C SER A 190 -17.92 -21.96 14.82
N PHE A 191 -17.34 -22.33 13.67
CA PHE A 191 -17.14 -23.71 13.29
C PHE A 191 -16.26 -24.46 14.31
N THR A 192 -15.13 -23.87 14.70
CA THR A 192 -14.22 -24.55 15.64
C THR A 192 -14.79 -24.64 17.04
N ARG A 193 -15.46 -23.59 17.53
CA ARG A 193 -16.14 -23.61 18.82
C ARG A 193 -17.25 -24.67 18.88
N LEU A 194 -18.07 -24.78 17.84
CA LEU A 194 -19.15 -25.78 17.78
C LEU A 194 -18.62 -27.22 17.75
N ASN A 195 -17.44 -27.42 17.17
CA ASN A 195 -16.77 -28.72 17.12
C ASN A 195 -15.79 -28.96 18.28
N GLN A 196 -15.73 -28.06 19.27
CA GLN A 196 -14.78 -28.13 20.40
C GLN A 196 -13.30 -28.25 19.95
N ILE A 197 -12.96 -27.65 18.80
CA ILE A 197 -11.60 -27.60 18.28
C ILE A 197 -10.92 -26.34 18.85
N GLU A 198 -9.92 -26.53 19.70
CA GLU A 198 -9.08 -25.45 20.19
C GLU A 198 -8.09 -25.03 19.09
N ILE A 199 -8.34 -23.90 18.41
CA ILE A 199 -7.36 -23.31 17.48
C ILE A 199 -6.29 -22.52 18.24
N PHE A 200 -6.69 -21.91 19.36
CA PHE A 200 -5.83 -21.08 20.19
C PHE A 200 -6.01 -21.50 21.64
N ASP A 201 -4.91 -21.54 22.40
CA ASP A 201 -4.91 -21.89 23.83
C ASP A 201 -5.70 -20.90 24.71
N ASN A 202 -6.19 -19.79 24.15
CA ASN A 202 -6.85 -18.71 24.88
C ASN A 202 -8.27 -18.43 24.35
N ASN A 203 -9.27 -18.86 25.11
CA ASN A 203 -10.70 -18.65 24.82
C ASN A 203 -11.10 -17.16 24.71
N ASP A 204 -10.34 -16.24 25.31
CA ASP A 204 -10.67 -14.81 25.30
C ASP A 204 -10.41 -14.15 23.93
N LEU A 205 -9.64 -14.79 23.05
CA LEU A 205 -9.36 -14.24 21.71
C LEU A 205 -10.61 -14.22 20.83
N ASN A 206 -11.45 -15.25 20.93
CA ASN A 206 -12.72 -15.30 20.21
C ASN A 206 -13.62 -14.13 20.65
N THR A 207 -13.66 -13.87 21.95
CA THR A 207 -14.41 -12.77 22.55
C THR A 207 -13.89 -11.42 22.05
N ALA A 208 -12.58 -11.22 22.01
CA ALA A 208 -11.97 -9.99 21.51
C ALA A 208 -12.31 -9.70 20.03
N ILE A 209 -12.32 -10.73 19.18
CA ILE A 209 -12.66 -10.60 17.76
C ILE A 209 -14.15 -10.28 17.57
N ILE A 210 -15.04 -10.94 18.31
CA ILE A 210 -16.48 -10.64 18.28
C ILE A 210 -16.73 -9.21 18.78
N GLN A 211 -16.13 -8.80 19.89
CA GLN A 211 -16.30 -7.47 20.45
C GLN A 211 -15.76 -6.37 19.54
N SER A 212 -14.62 -6.58 18.89
CA SER A 212 -14.08 -5.61 17.91
C SER A 212 -14.99 -5.49 16.69
N PHE A 213 -15.57 -6.59 16.20
CA PHE A 213 -16.55 -6.55 15.12
C PHE A 213 -17.83 -5.79 15.51
N VAL A 214 -18.41 -6.09 16.68
CA VAL A 214 -19.61 -5.40 17.18
C VAL A 214 -19.35 -3.91 17.33
N THR A 215 -18.18 -3.54 17.85
CA THR A 215 -17.77 -2.14 18.01
C THR A 215 -17.62 -1.44 16.66
N PHE A 216 -17.04 -2.13 15.68
CA PHE A 216 -16.93 -1.62 14.32
C PHE A 216 -18.30 -1.40 13.66
N ILE A 217 -19.25 -2.33 13.83
CA ILE A 217 -20.63 -2.17 13.34
C ILE A 217 -21.28 -0.95 14.00
N ALA A 218 -21.18 -0.83 15.33
CA ALA A 218 -21.74 0.29 16.06
C ALA A 218 -21.17 1.62 15.54
N PHE A 219 -19.85 1.68 15.31
CA PHE A 219 -19.17 2.82 14.71
C PHE A 219 -19.66 3.14 13.28
N ASP A 220 -19.78 2.14 12.41
CA ASP A 220 -20.25 2.36 11.04
C ASP A 220 -21.69 2.89 11.04
N ARG A 221 -22.56 2.36 11.90
CA ARG A 221 -23.92 2.88 12.11
C ARG A 221 -23.92 4.30 12.64
N LEU A 222 -23.00 4.68 13.53
CA LEU A 222 -22.86 6.07 13.99
C LEU A 222 -22.49 7.00 12.83
N ILE A 223 -21.56 6.59 11.95
CA ILE A 223 -21.20 7.39 10.77
C ILE A 223 -22.38 7.54 9.81
N MET A 224 -23.08 6.45 9.48
CA MET A 224 -24.23 6.49 8.57
C MET A 224 -25.34 7.41 9.08
N ASN A 225 -25.55 7.42 10.40
CA ASN A 225 -26.56 8.23 11.06
C ASN A 225 -26.07 9.63 11.45
N LYS A 226 -24.87 10.04 11.06
CA LYS A 226 -24.31 11.36 11.39
C LYS A 226 -25.21 12.51 10.94
N GLN A 227 -25.97 12.34 9.86
CA GLN A 227 -26.94 13.33 9.38
C GLN A 227 -28.09 13.60 10.37
N LEU A 228 -28.42 12.64 11.25
CA LEU A 228 -29.40 12.82 12.32
C LEU A 228 -28.87 13.78 13.40
N PHE A 229 -27.55 13.83 13.57
CA PHE A 229 -26.86 14.85 14.33
C PHE A 229 -26.75 16.13 13.49
N LYS A 230 -27.82 16.93 13.43
CA LYS A 230 -27.80 18.30 12.88
C LYS A 230 -26.96 19.21 13.79
N PHE A 231 -25.65 19.07 13.70
CA PHE A 231 -24.69 19.80 14.52
C PHE A 231 -24.19 21.03 13.74
N SER A 232 -24.97 22.11 13.75
CA SER A 232 -24.52 23.39 13.22
C SER A 232 -23.63 24.08 14.25
N ARG A 233 -22.30 24.03 14.05
CA ARG A 233 -21.33 24.68 14.97
C ARG A 233 -21.65 26.15 15.17
N ILE A 234 -22.09 26.82 14.10
CA ILE A 234 -22.49 28.24 14.11
C ILE A 234 -23.71 28.45 15.00
N GLU A 235 -24.71 27.56 14.90
CA GLU A 235 -25.94 27.65 15.69
C GLU A 235 -25.69 27.36 17.17
N ILE A 236 -24.81 26.41 17.48
CA ILE A 236 -24.38 26.13 18.86
C ILE A 236 -23.62 27.33 19.43
N LEU A 237 -22.63 27.88 18.71
CA LEU A 237 -21.91 29.06 19.18
C LEU A 237 -22.85 30.26 19.37
N LYS A 238 -23.81 30.45 18.46
CA LYS A 238 -24.84 31.49 18.59
C LYS A 238 -25.70 31.27 19.83
N ASN A 239 -26.16 30.05 20.08
CA ASN A 239 -26.96 29.71 21.25
C ASN A 239 -26.14 29.83 22.55
N LEU A 240 -24.87 29.43 22.53
CA LEU A 240 -23.96 29.53 23.66
C LEU A 240 -23.65 31.00 23.99
N MET A 241 -23.43 31.86 22.98
CA MET A 241 -23.34 33.30 23.18
C MET A 241 -24.64 33.90 23.72
N ASN A 242 -25.80 33.44 23.25
CA ASN A 242 -27.09 33.92 23.76
C ASN A 242 -27.29 33.55 25.23
N VAL A 243 -26.90 32.32 25.63
CA VAL A 243 -26.90 31.90 27.04
C VAL A 243 -25.86 32.68 27.84
N TRP A 244 -24.68 32.93 27.30
CA TRP A 244 -23.66 33.73 28.01
C TRP A 244 -24.16 35.15 28.31
N LYS A 245 -24.88 35.77 27.36
CA LYS A 245 -25.50 37.09 27.54
C LYS A 245 -26.55 37.14 28.64
N THR A 246 -27.11 36.01 29.09
CA THR A 246 -28.04 36.03 30.24
C THR A 246 -27.31 36.08 31.60
N TYR A 247 -25.99 35.87 31.61
CA TYR A 247 -25.16 35.96 32.82
C TYR A 247 -24.42 37.31 32.94
N THR A 248 -24.53 38.18 31.94
CA THR A 248 -23.95 39.54 31.90
C THR A 248 -25.03 40.59 31.91
#